data_AF-A0A2E3IGQ6-F1
#
_entry.id   AF-A0A2E3IGQ6-F1
#
_cell.length_a   1.000
_cell.length_b   1.000
_cell.length_c   1.000
_cell.angle_alpha   90.00
_cell.angle_beta   90.00
_cell.angle_gamma   90.00
#
_symmetry.space_group_name_H-M   'P 1'
#
loop_
_entity.id
_entity.type
_entity.pdbx_description
1 polymer ?
#
loop_
_entity_poly.entity_id
_entity_poly.type
_entity_poly.pdbx_seq_one_letter_code
_entity_poly.pdbx_strand_id
1 'polypeptide(L)'
;MRPQSKISSSWWDYTTLDPSIIRDAAKLTPADLLQLSRPGFTVTFYDSLEDFYLAEALEYIEAWRQATADNPVGICGPIGPTEQLPLVARLVNELEIDVSNAHFWGMDEWIGEDGKEVPLNHPLSFERADRKLCFNHIKSGFPESNLHFPAADTRRYIDSWNGTIRCAIMQGGQGDIKHWAFNDPPRREGQYLDSPPPAEEYRKLTTRVVDLHPVTLAQNARTSGGGNITMVPNQAVTVGPVETWQAEKVSIWQAGTHDNPLGQRLTAFMISNGIADSAVPMSLLADHPNVQFNYFTGGLGSCAVEMH
;
A
#
# COMPACT_ATOMS: atom_id res chain seq x y z
N MET A 1 29.77 -7.07 2.47
CA MET A 1 28.89 -8.26 2.53
C MET A 1 27.59 -7.81 3.17
N ARG A 2 26.44 -8.11 2.56
CA ARG A 2 25.12 -7.69 3.07
C ARG A 2 24.80 -8.43 4.38
N PRO A 3 24.30 -7.75 5.44
CA PRO A 3 23.88 -8.41 6.66
C PRO A 3 22.83 -9.51 6.43
N GLN A 4 22.85 -10.52 7.29
CA GLN A 4 21.80 -11.53 7.34
C GLN A 4 20.56 -10.96 8.02
N SER A 5 19.37 -11.43 7.60
CA SER A 5 18.12 -11.02 8.23
C SER A 5 18.12 -11.39 9.71
N LYS A 6 17.65 -10.45 10.54
CA LYS A 6 17.40 -10.67 11.97
C LYS A 6 16.01 -11.25 12.26
N ILE A 7 15.15 -11.31 11.25
CA ILE A 7 13.74 -11.70 11.38
C ILE A 7 13.52 -13.11 10.86
N SER A 8 13.91 -13.36 9.61
CA SER A 8 13.80 -14.67 8.98
C SER A 8 14.94 -14.87 7.99
N SER A 9 15.79 -15.87 8.22
CA SER A 9 16.91 -16.19 7.33
C SER A 9 16.50 -16.54 5.91
N SER A 10 15.24 -16.96 5.70
CA SER A 10 14.70 -17.35 4.40
C SER A 10 14.18 -16.18 3.58
N TRP A 11 14.23 -14.95 4.11
CA TRP A 11 13.70 -13.75 3.49
C TRP A 11 14.71 -12.61 3.51
N TRP A 12 14.64 -11.77 2.48
CA TRP A 12 15.22 -10.43 2.56
C TRP A 12 14.29 -9.54 3.39
N ASP A 13 14.83 -8.49 3.99
CA ASP A 13 14.04 -7.47 4.68
C ASP A 13 14.93 -6.25 5.01
N TYR A 14 14.35 -5.21 5.60
CA TYR A 14 15.06 -3.98 5.96
C TYR A 14 16.23 -4.20 6.94
N THR A 15 16.27 -5.30 7.70
CA THR A 15 17.39 -5.59 8.62
C THR A 15 18.65 -6.06 7.88
N THR A 16 18.52 -6.35 6.59
CA THR A 16 19.63 -6.69 5.68
C THR A 16 20.27 -5.48 5.01
N LEU A 17 19.75 -4.26 5.24
CA LEU A 17 20.35 -3.05 4.69
C LEU A 17 21.72 -2.75 5.29
N ASP A 18 22.47 -1.85 4.66
CA ASP A 18 23.62 -1.23 5.30
C ASP A 18 23.17 -0.59 6.63
N PRO A 19 23.80 -0.95 7.77
CA PRO A 19 23.42 -0.41 9.08
C PRO A 19 23.46 1.12 9.19
N SER A 20 24.21 1.81 8.32
CA SER A 20 24.20 3.27 8.24
C SER A 20 22.86 3.85 7.82
N ILE A 21 22.18 3.24 6.83
CA ILE A 21 20.87 3.68 6.35
C ILE A 21 19.85 3.65 7.50
N ILE A 22 19.80 2.53 8.23
CA ILE A 22 18.91 2.38 9.40
C ILE A 22 19.23 3.41 10.48
N ARG A 23 20.51 3.58 10.80
CA ARG A 23 20.95 4.51 11.85
C ARG A 23 20.65 5.96 11.50
N ASP A 24 20.79 6.35 10.24
CA ASP A 24 20.58 7.73 9.82
C ASP A 24 19.09 8.04 9.66
N ALA A 25 18.28 7.10 9.15
CA ALA A 25 16.83 7.21 9.17
C ALA A 25 16.27 7.32 10.60
N ALA A 26 16.79 6.53 11.55
CA ALA A 26 16.33 6.54 12.94
C ALA A 26 16.56 7.88 13.67
N LYS A 27 17.50 8.71 13.19
CA LYS A 27 17.78 10.04 13.78
C LYS A 27 16.82 11.13 13.30
N LEU A 28 16.08 10.90 12.21
CA LEU A 28 15.24 11.92 11.61
C LEU A 28 14.17 12.39 12.60
N THR A 29 14.12 13.70 12.81
CA THR A 29 13.04 14.38 13.49
C THR A 29 11.86 14.60 12.53
N PRO A 30 10.65 14.95 13.03
CA PRO A 30 9.57 15.38 12.16
C PRO A 30 9.96 16.56 11.24
N ALA A 31 10.81 17.47 11.72
CA ALA A 31 11.31 18.58 10.90
C ALA A 31 12.22 18.09 9.76
N ASP A 32 13.08 17.10 10.03
CA ASP A 32 13.93 16.50 9.00
C ASP A 32 13.10 15.74 7.96
N LEU A 33 12.05 15.02 8.40
CA LEU A 33 11.12 14.32 7.49
C LEU A 33 10.48 15.27 6.48
N LEU A 34 10.02 16.45 6.91
CA LEU A 34 9.41 17.42 6.01
C LEU A 34 10.40 17.91 4.93
N GLN A 35 11.69 18.03 5.29
CA GLN A 35 12.78 18.43 4.40
C GLN A 35 13.20 17.34 3.40
N LEU A 36 12.69 16.11 3.54
CA LEU A 36 12.96 15.04 2.57
C LEU A 36 12.22 15.24 1.23
N SER A 37 11.28 16.19 1.16
CA SER A 37 10.61 16.54 -0.09
C SER A 37 11.61 16.96 -1.17
N ARG A 38 11.44 16.44 -2.39
CA ARG A 38 12.24 16.75 -3.58
C ARG A 38 11.36 16.67 -4.83
N PRO A 39 11.82 17.12 -6.02
CA PRO A 39 11.09 16.86 -7.25
C PRO A 39 10.76 15.36 -7.40
N GLY A 40 9.48 15.05 -7.59
CA GLY A 40 8.92 13.70 -7.68
C GLY A 40 8.59 13.01 -6.35
N PHE A 41 8.94 13.59 -5.20
CA PHE A 41 8.59 13.06 -3.87
C PHE A 41 8.21 14.16 -2.88
N THR A 42 6.98 14.14 -2.38
CA THR A 42 6.47 15.14 -1.43
C THR A 42 6.18 14.51 -0.08
N VAL A 43 6.52 15.21 1.00
CA VAL A 43 6.11 14.88 2.37
C VAL A 43 5.10 15.91 2.86
N THR A 44 3.94 15.46 3.34
CA THR A 44 2.86 16.30 3.83
C THR A 44 2.43 15.87 5.22
N PHE A 45 2.23 16.84 6.11
CA PHE A 45 1.83 16.63 7.49
C PHE A 45 0.41 17.14 7.74
N TYR A 46 -0.32 16.42 8.59
CA TYR A 46 -1.65 16.76 9.05
C TYR A 46 -1.66 16.74 10.58
N ASP A 47 -2.27 17.76 11.18
CA ASP A 47 -2.23 17.97 12.64
C ASP A 47 -3.35 17.24 13.39
N SER A 48 -4.39 16.78 12.69
CA SER A 48 -5.47 15.97 13.26
C SER A 48 -5.80 14.76 12.38
N LEU A 49 -6.36 13.73 13.00
CA LEU A 49 -6.81 12.53 12.27
C LEU A 49 -8.01 12.85 11.36
N GLU A 50 -8.88 13.78 11.76
CA GLU A 50 -10.02 14.22 10.95
C GLU A 50 -9.57 14.85 9.64
N ASP A 51 -8.59 15.76 9.69
CA ASP A 51 -8.04 16.40 8.49
C ASP A 51 -7.27 15.39 7.63
N PHE A 52 -6.48 14.53 8.27
CA PHE A 52 -5.75 13.44 7.60
C PHE A 52 -6.67 12.53 6.79
N TYR A 53 -7.70 11.93 7.42
CA TYR A 53 -8.59 11.00 6.72
C TYR A 53 -9.54 11.70 5.75
N LEU A 54 -9.92 12.96 6.01
CA LEU A 54 -10.65 13.75 5.03
C LEU A 54 -9.81 14.03 3.78
N ALA A 55 -8.54 14.41 3.95
CA ALA A 55 -7.62 14.63 2.84
C ALA A 55 -7.39 13.35 2.03
N GLU A 56 -7.27 12.20 2.70
CA GLU A 56 -7.19 10.89 2.05
C GLU A 56 -8.44 10.59 1.22
N ALA A 57 -9.62 10.80 1.79
CA ALA A 57 -10.88 10.63 1.07
C ALA A 57 -11.04 11.60 -0.11
N LEU A 58 -10.51 12.82 0.00
CA LEU A 58 -10.58 13.82 -1.08
C LEU A 58 -9.78 13.40 -2.32
N GLU A 59 -8.73 12.57 -2.21
CA GLU A 59 -8.03 12.06 -3.39
C GLU A 59 -8.91 11.11 -4.23
N TYR A 60 -9.80 10.31 -3.61
CA TYR A 60 -10.82 9.54 -4.34
C TYR A 60 -11.76 10.47 -5.10
N ILE A 61 -12.25 11.52 -4.42
CA ILE A 61 -13.21 12.46 -5.02
C ILE A 61 -12.59 13.22 -6.17
N GLU A 62 -11.35 13.69 -6.01
CA GLU A 62 -10.63 14.39 -7.08
C GLU A 62 -10.39 13.48 -8.29
N ALA A 63 -10.00 12.22 -8.07
CA ALA A 63 -9.84 11.25 -9.16
C ALA A 63 -11.15 11.03 -9.92
N TRP A 64 -12.24 10.73 -9.20
CA TRP A 64 -13.52 10.39 -9.83
C TRP A 64 -14.22 11.58 -10.48
N ARG A 65 -14.01 12.80 -9.99
CA ARG A 65 -14.52 14.03 -10.66
C ARG A 65 -13.95 14.25 -12.05
N GLN A 66 -12.81 13.64 -12.36
CA GLN A 66 -12.19 13.72 -13.69
C GLN A 66 -12.79 12.70 -14.68
N ALA A 67 -13.60 11.75 -14.20
CA ALA A 67 -14.14 10.67 -15.02
C ALA A 67 -15.26 11.14 -15.94
N THR A 68 -15.17 10.75 -17.22
CA THR A 68 -16.22 10.94 -18.22
C THR A 68 -16.37 9.66 -19.04
N ALA A 69 -17.44 9.53 -19.81
CA ALA A 69 -17.65 8.34 -20.66
C ALA A 69 -16.49 8.10 -21.65
N ASP A 70 -15.92 9.17 -22.21
CA ASP A 70 -14.80 9.09 -23.15
C ASP A 70 -13.43 9.00 -22.45
N ASN A 71 -13.35 9.40 -21.19
CA ASN A 71 -12.12 9.40 -20.39
C ASN A 71 -12.43 8.85 -18.99
N PRO A 72 -12.63 7.53 -18.84
CA PRO A 72 -12.88 6.93 -17.54
C PRO A 72 -11.62 7.03 -16.67
N VAL A 73 -11.84 7.29 -15.38
CA VAL A 73 -10.76 7.50 -14.40
C VAL A 73 -11.03 6.63 -13.19
N GLY A 74 -9.99 6.02 -12.65
CA GLY A 74 -10.07 5.28 -11.41
C GLY A 74 -8.93 5.55 -10.45
N ILE A 75 -9.04 4.86 -9.33
CA ILE A 75 -8.09 4.84 -8.23
C ILE A 75 -7.86 3.39 -7.83
N CYS A 76 -6.61 3.06 -7.50
CA CYS A 76 -6.30 1.82 -6.82
C CYS A 76 -6.15 2.09 -5.31
N GLY A 77 -6.93 1.40 -4.49
CA GLY A 77 -7.06 1.72 -3.06
C GLY A 77 -6.73 0.54 -2.13
N PRO A 78 -6.34 0.81 -0.88
CA PRO A 78 -6.01 -0.20 0.11
C PRO A 78 -7.23 -0.54 1.00
N ILE A 79 -7.13 -1.63 1.78
CA ILE A 79 -7.98 -1.86 2.97
C ILE A 79 -7.24 -1.51 4.28
N GLY A 80 -5.93 -1.29 4.28
CA GLY A 80 -5.23 -0.76 5.46
C GLY A 80 -4.47 0.50 5.08
N PRO A 81 -4.94 1.72 5.43
CA PRO A 81 -6.06 2.09 6.33
C PRO A 81 -7.48 1.97 5.71
N THR A 82 -8.54 2.04 6.56
CA THR A 82 -9.97 1.96 6.16
C THR A 82 -10.83 3.20 6.52
N GLU A 83 -10.33 4.07 7.38
CA GLU A 83 -11.07 5.14 8.05
C GLU A 83 -11.57 6.23 7.08
N GLN A 84 -10.92 6.37 5.93
CA GLN A 84 -11.29 7.25 4.83
C GLN A 84 -12.50 6.74 4.05
N LEU A 85 -12.71 5.42 3.93
CA LEU A 85 -13.71 4.81 3.04
C LEU A 85 -15.15 5.28 3.32
N PRO A 86 -15.63 5.36 4.57
CA PRO A 86 -16.96 5.92 4.86
C PRO A 86 -17.08 7.41 4.52
N LEU A 87 -15.97 8.17 4.63
CA LEU A 87 -15.94 9.58 4.24
C LEU A 87 -16.06 9.73 2.72
N VAL A 88 -15.42 8.86 1.94
CA VAL A 88 -15.56 8.81 0.48
C VAL A 88 -17.03 8.64 0.09
N ALA A 89 -17.71 7.61 0.62
CA ALA A 89 -19.12 7.36 0.31
C ALA A 89 -20.02 8.54 0.72
N ARG A 90 -19.75 9.15 1.88
CA ARG A 90 -20.46 10.35 2.32
C ARG A 90 -20.26 11.52 1.35
N LEU A 91 -19.02 11.80 0.95
CA LEU A 91 -18.71 12.90 0.04
C LEU A 91 -19.33 12.70 -1.35
N VAL A 92 -19.30 11.48 -1.89
CA VAL A 92 -19.98 11.16 -3.15
C VAL A 92 -21.46 11.49 -3.06
N ASN A 93 -22.12 11.09 -1.97
CA ASN A 93 -23.55 11.32 -1.76
C ASN A 93 -23.90 12.80 -1.55
N GLU A 94 -23.18 13.50 -0.68
CA GLU A 94 -23.51 14.88 -0.29
C GLU A 94 -23.14 15.90 -1.38
N LEU A 95 -22.14 15.59 -2.22
CA LEU A 95 -21.71 16.43 -3.33
C LEU A 95 -22.28 15.98 -4.68
N GLU A 96 -23.15 14.95 -4.67
CA GLU A 96 -23.78 14.37 -5.86
C GLU A 96 -22.78 14.05 -6.98
N ILE A 97 -21.64 13.44 -6.60
CA ILE A 97 -20.59 13.08 -7.54
C ILE A 97 -21.08 11.95 -8.44
N ASP A 98 -21.02 12.18 -9.76
CA ASP A 98 -21.30 11.13 -10.74
C ASP A 98 -20.14 10.14 -10.81
N VAL A 99 -20.38 8.92 -10.34
CA VAL A 99 -19.42 7.81 -10.33
C VAL A 99 -19.71 6.78 -11.43
N SER A 100 -20.58 7.09 -12.39
CA SER A 100 -20.96 6.15 -13.46
C SER A 100 -19.81 5.74 -14.38
N ASN A 101 -18.79 6.59 -14.51
CA ASN A 101 -17.57 6.33 -15.29
C ASN A 101 -16.32 6.25 -14.41
N ALA A 102 -16.51 6.23 -13.08
CA ALA A 102 -15.44 6.04 -12.12
C ALA A 102 -15.06 4.56 -12.04
N HIS A 103 -13.77 4.29 -11.81
CA HIS A 103 -13.24 2.94 -11.62
C HIS A 103 -12.53 2.80 -10.28
N PHE A 104 -12.49 1.57 -9.77
CA PHE A 104 -11.77 1.21 -8.57
C PHE A 104 -11.03 -0.11 -8.75
N TRP A 105 -9.78 -0.14 -8.32
CA TRP A 105 -9.00 -1.38 -8.20
C TRP A 105 -8.65 -1.65 -6.73
N GLY A 106 -9.13 -2.77 -6.19
CA GLY A 106 -8.62 -3.27 -4.92
C GLY A 106 -7.18 -3.75 -5.09
N MET A 107 -6.31 -3.46 -4.13
CA MET A 107 -4.89 -3.81 -4.21
C MET A 107 -4.61 -5.31 -4.11
N ASP A 108 -5.38 -6.03 -3.31
CA ASP A 108 -5.09 -7.41 -2.95
C ASP A 108 -6.34 -8.15 -2.46
N GLU A 109 -6.23 -9.48 -2.37
CA GLU A 109 -7.17 -10.35 -1.66
C GLU A 109 -6.43 -11.60 -1.15
N TRP A 110 -6.91 -12.19 -0.07
CA TRP A 110 -6.33 -13.40 0.50
C TRP A 110 -6.55 -14.62 -0.39
N ILE A 111 -5.58 -15.53 -0.43
CA ILE A 111 -5.71 -16.84 -1.07
C ILE A 111 -5.93 -17.91 0.00
N GLY A 112 -7.07 -18.61 -0.09
CA GLY A 112 -7.42 -19.73 0.76
C GLY A 112 -6.61 -21.00 0.46
N GLU A 113 -6.80 -22.02 1.29
CA GLU A 113 -6.10 -23.31 1.15
C GLU A 113 -6.40 -24.06 -0.16
N ASP A 114 -7.52 -23.73 -0.82
CA ASP A 114 -7.91 -24.29 -2.12
C ASP A 114 -7.21 -23.60 -3.31
N GLY A 115 -6.33 -22.63 -3.03
CA GLY A 115 -5.59 -21.87 -4.04
C GLY A 115 -6.42 -20.80 -4.74
N LYS A 116 -7.59 -20.44 -4.19
CA LYS A 116 -8.45 -19.38 -4.72
C LYS A 116 -8.56 -18.21 -3.76
N GLU A 117 -8.97 -17.07 -4.28
CA GLU A 117 -9.35 -15.93 -3.45
C GLU A 117 -10.44 -16.31 -2.44
N VAL A 118 -10.33 -15.77 -1.22
CA VAL A 118 -11.31 -16.03 -0.17
C VAL A 118 -12.70 -15.49 -0.58
N PRO A 119 -13.80 -16.19 -0.22
CA PRO A 119 -15.13 -15.72 -0.57
C PRO A 119 -15.50 -14.42 0.17
N LEU A 120 -16.44 -13.65 -0.39
CA LEU A 120 -16.96 -12.41 0.20
C LEU A 120 -17.51 -12.53 1.62
N ASN A 121 -17.91 -13.72 2.06
CA ASN A 121 -18.39 -13.94 3.43
C ASN A 121 -17.25 -14.19 4.43
N HIS A 122 -16.01 -14.37 3.95
CA HIS A 122 -14.82 -14.50 4.77
C HIS A 122 -14.63 -13.24 5.63
N PRO A 123 -14.29 -13.35 6.92
CA PRO A 123 -14.16 -12.19 7.81
C PRO A 123 -13.03 -11.23 7.43
N LEU A 124 -11.98 -11.74 6.77
CA LEU A 124 -10.82 -10.94 6.34
C LEU A 124 -10.86 -10.51 4.87
N SER A 125 -11.92 -10.82 4.11
CA SER A 125 -12.00 -10.45 2.69
C SER A 125 -11.89 -8.93 2.54
N PHE A 126 -10.99 -8.49 1.67
CA PHE A 126 -10.75 -7.10 1.38
C PHE A 126 -11.86 -6.52 0.50
N GLU A 127 -12.32 -7.27 -0.51
CA GLU A 127 -13.47 -6.86 -1.30
C GLU A 127 -14.72 -6.65 -0.43
N ARG A 128 -14.94 -7.54 0.56
CA ARG A 128 -16.02 -7.37 1.53
C ARG A 128 -15.89 -6.07 2.31
N ALA A 129 -14.68 -5.74 2.76
CA ALA A 129 -14.43 -4.51 3.53
C ALA A 129 -14.70 -3.27 2.68
N ASP A 130 -14.20 -3.22 1.45
CA ASP A 130 -14.42 -2.14 0.48
C ASP A 130 -15.91 -1.89 0.26
N ARG A 131 -16.65 -2.95 -0.04
CA ARG A 131 -18.11 -2.87 -0.25
C ARG A 131 -18.84 -2.42 0.99
N LYS A 132 -18.49 -2.97 2.15
CA LYS A 132 -19.16 -2.66 3.43
C LYS A 132 -18.88 -1.25 3.91
N LEU A 133 -17.70 -0.70 3.65
CA LEU A 133 -17.28 0.59 4.20
C LEU A 133 -17.50 1.75 3.22
N CYS A 134 -17.47 1.49 1.91
CA CYS A 134 -17.63 2.50 0.87
C CYS A 134 -18.77 2.17 -0.11
N PHE A 135 -18.58 1.17 -0.98
CA PHE A 135 -19.37 1.09 -2.22
C PHE A 135 -20.86 0.82 -2.01
N ASN A 136 -21.25 0.03 -1.01
CA ASN A 136 -22.66 -0.20 -0.69
C ASN A 136 -23.35 1.01 -0.06
N HIS A 137 -22.59 2.02 0.37
CA HIS A 137 -23.11 3.25 0.96
C HIS A 137 -23.28 4.38 -0.06
N ILE A 138 -22.80 4.22 -1.29
CA ILE A 138 -23.03 5.17 -2.40
C ILE A 138 -24.47 5.00 -2.91
N LYS A 139 -25.33 6.01 -2.71
CA LYS A 139 -26.78 5.94 -2.97
C LYS A 139 -27.12 5.79 -4.46
N SER A 140 -26.34 6.43 -5.33
CA SER A 140 -26.46 6.28 -6.79
C SER A 140 -26.00 4.91 -7.29
N GLY A 141 -25.33 4.13 -6.43
CA GLY A 141 -24.63 2.90 -6.79
C GLY A 141 -23.29 3.18 -7.46
N PHE A 142 -22.36 2.25 -7.29
CA PHE A 142 -21.12 2.20 -8.07
C PHE A 142 -21.26 1.09 -9.12
N PRO A 143 -20.90 1.30 -10.40
CA PRO A 143 -21.06 0.26 -11.42
C PRO A 143 -20.22 -0.98 -11.11
N GLU A 144 -20.87 -2.14 -11.05
CA GLU A 144 -20.21 -3.42 -10.73
C GLU A 144 -19.12 -3.78 -11.75
N SER A 145 -19.30 -3.40 -13.02
CA SER A 145 -18.29 -3.59 -14.06
C SER A 145 -17.02 -2.74 -13.86
N ASN A 146 -17.07 -1.73 -12.99
CA ASN A 146 -15.99 -0.79 -12.75
C ASN A 146 -15.29 -1.04 -11.41
N LEU A 147 -15.72 -2.06 -10.65
CA LEU A 147 -15.03 -2.57 -9.47
C LEU A 147 -14.15 -3.76 -9.88
N HIS A 148 -12.84 -3.61 -9.70
CA HIS A 148 -11.84 -4.61 -10.10
C HIS A 148 -11.14 -5.14 -8.85
N PHE A 149 -11.36 -6.42 -8.53
CA PHE A 149 -10.68 -7.10 -7.43
C PHE A 149 -9.79 -8.21 -7.98
N PRO A 150 -8.57 -8.37 -7.45
CA PRO A 150 -7.66 -9.41 -7.92
C PRO A 150 -8.15 -10.79 -7.45
N ALA A 151 -7.93 -11.79 -8.30
CA ALA A 151 -8.27 -13.19 -8.06
C ALA A 151 -7.05 -14.06 -8.37
N ALA A 152 -7.07 -15.32 -7.95
CA ALA A 152 -5.96 -16.25 -8.22
C ALA A 152 -5.62 -16.35 -9.72
N ASP A 153 -6.65 -16.29 -10.58
CA ASP A 153 -6.50 -16.03 -12.01
C ASP A 153 -6.41 -14.52 -12.27
N THR A 154 -5.18 -14.03 -12.42
CA THR A 154 -4.92 -12.58 -12.48
C THR A 154 -5.22 -11.95 -13.83
N ARG A 155 -5.53 -12.73 -14.87
CA ARG A 155 -5.68 -12.24 -16.25
C ARG A 155 -6.68 -11.11 -16.37
N ARG A 156 -7.90 -11.31 -15.84
CA ARG A 156 -8.97 -10.30 -15.91
C ARG A 156 -8.60 -9.02 -15.16
N TYR A 157 -7.95 -9.15 -14.01
CA TYR A 157 -7.50 -7.98 -13.25
C TYR A 157 -6.43 -7.22 -14.03
N ILE A 158 -5.39 -7.89 -14.54
CA ILE A 158 -4.34 -7.28 -15.36
C ILE A 158 -4.93 -6.62 -16.62
N ASP A 159 -5.85 -7.28 -17.32
CA ASP A 159 -6.51 -6.75 -18.52
C ASP A 159 -7.28 -5.45 -18.23
N SER A 160 -7.81 -5.28 -17.01
CA SER A 160 -8.50 -4.04 -16.60
C SER A 160 -7.59 -2.82 -16.50
N TRP A 161 -6.27 -3.02 -16.30
CA TRP A 161 -5.26 -1.95 -16.30
C TRP A 161 -4.79 -1.58 -17.71
N ASN A 162 -4.70 -2.56 -18.61
CA ASN A 162 -4.18 -2.39 -19.97
C ASN A 162 -5.16 -1.72 -20.96
N GLY A 163 -6.27 -1.18 -20.45
CA GLY A 163 -7.32 -0.54 -21.23
C GLY A 163 -7.17 0.96 -21.40
N THR A 164 -8.28 1.64 -21.68
CA THR A 164 -8.36 3.11 -21.80
C THR A 164 -8.59 3.82 -20.46
N ILE A 165 -8.68 3.07 -19.36
CA ILE A 165 -9.02 3.61 -18.04
C ILE A 165 -7.74 4.11 -17.39
N ARG A 166 -7.75 5.37 -17.01
CA ARG A 166 -6.60 6.02 -16.38
C ARG A 166 -6.65 5.81 -14.87
N CYS A 167 -5.56 5.31 -14.28
CA CYS A 167 -5.41 5.29 -12.83
C CYS A 167 -4.79 6.62 -12.37
N ALA A 168 -5.60 7.54 -11.86
CA ALA A 168 -5.11 8.85 -11.43
C ALA A 168 -4.23 8.74 -10.18
N ILE A 169 -4.52 7.78 -9.30
CA ILE A 169 -3.81 7.62 -8.04
C ILE A 169 -3.86 6.17 -7.55
N MET A 170 -2.74 5.73 -6.98
CA MET A 170 -2.67 4.56 -6.13
C MET A 170 -2.48 5.02 -4.69
N GLN A 171 -3.46 4.78 -3.84
CA GLN A 171 -3.38 5.05 -2.40
C GLN A 171 -2.95 3.81 -1.64
N GLY A 172 -2.10 3.96 -0.65
CA GLY A 172 -1.67 2.82 0.16
C GLY A 172 -1.26 3.22 1.57
N GLY A 173 -1.17 2.22 2.44
CA GLY A 173 -0.39 2.31 3.66
C GLY A 173 1.01 1.70 3.47
N GLN A 174 1.77 1.66 4.55
CA GLN A 174 3.02 0.90 4.64
C GLN A 174 2.89 -0.14 5.75
N GLY A 175 3.31 -1.37 5.49
CA GLY A 175 3.42 -2.40 6.52
C GLY A 175 4.74 -2.40 7.30
N ASP A 176 4.79 -3.16 8.38
CA ASP A 176 5.94 -3.30 9.28
C ASP A 176 7.19 -3.83 8.55
N ILE A 177 7.02 -4.60 7.48
CA ILE A 177 8.11 -5.07 6.60
C ILE A 177 8.40 -4.14 5.41
N LYS A 178 7.85 -2.92 5.42
CA LYS A 178 8.14 -1.83 4.47
C LYS A 178 7.74 -2.13 3.03
N HIS A 179 6.55 -2.69 2.88
CA HIS A 179 5.89 -2.99 1.61
C HIS A 179 4.67 -2.09 1.40
N TRP A 180 4.19 -2.04 0.15
CA TRP A 180 2.84 -1.59 -0.19
C TRP A 180 2.04 -2.80 -0.71
N ALA A 181 0.72 -2.80 -0.53
CA ALA A 181 -0.13 -3.97 -0.84
C ALA A 181 0.46 -5.25 -0.19
N PHE A 182 0.61 -6.36 -0.90
CA PHE A 182 1.45 -7.51 -0.48
C PHE A 182 2.72 -7.67 -1.32
N ASN A 183 3.28 -6.56 -1.82
CA ASN A 183 4.61 -6.56 -2.43
C ASN A 183 5.68 -6.65 -1.35
N ASP A 184 5.72 -7.79 -0.65
CA ASP A 184 6.68 -8.08 0.42
C ASP A 184 8.12 -8.19 -0.13
N PRO A 185 9.12 -8.02 0.75
CA PRO A 185 10.50 -8.36 0.41
C PRO A 185 10.60 -9.80 -0.13
N PRO A 186 11.49 -10.08 -1.09
CA PRO A 186 11.55 -11.38 -1.73
C PRO A 186 12.19 -12.44 -0.81
N ARG A 187 11.84 -13.71 -1.08
CA ARG A 187 12.53 -14.86 -0.48
C ARG A 187 14.01 -14.91 -0.87
N ARG A 188 14.82 -15.50 0.00
CA ARG A 188 16.24 -15.78 -0.23
C ARG A 188 16.39 -17.16 -0.85
N GLU A 189 16.34 -17.20 -2.17
CA GLU A 189 16.36 -18.45 -2.92
C GLU A 189 16.97 -18.26 -4.30
N GLY A 190 17.39 -19.38 -4.91
CA GLY A 190 17.95 -19.39 -6.25
C GLY A 190 19.11 -18.40 -6.43
N GLN A 191 18.99 -17.53 -7.43
CA GLN A 191 20.01 -16.51 -7.73
C GLN A 191 20.04 -15.35 -6.72
N TYR A 192 19.05 -15.24 -5.81
CA TYR A 192 18.93 -14.17 -4.82
C TYR A 192 19.32 -14.59 -3.41
N LEU A 193 20.20 -15.58 -3.26
CA LEU A 193 20.69 -16.04 -1.95
C LEU A 193 21.59 -15.00 -1.25
N ASP A 194 22.46 -14.35 -2.03
CA ASP A 194 23.49 -13.42 -1.54
C ASP A 194 23.13 -11.94 -1.70
N SER A 195 22.17 -11.63 -2.56
CA SER A 195 21.62 -10.28 -2.73
C SER A 195 20.15 -10.33 -3.17
N PRO A 196 19.31 -9.36 -2.78
CA PRO A 196 17.95 -9.28 -3.28
C PRO A 196 17.95 -8.97 -4.80
N PRO A 197 16.84 -9.26 -5.51
CA PRO A 197 16.63 -8.83 -6.89
C PRO A 197 16.93 -7.34 -7.06
N PRO A 198 17.57 -6.95 -8.17
CA PRO A 198 17.69 -5.53 -8.52
C PRO A 198 16.32 -4.86 -8.60
N ALA A 199 16.27 -3.56 -8.26
CA ALA A 199 15.04 -2.77 -8.29
C ALA A 199 14.30 -2.86 -9.64
N GLU A 200 15.04 -2.81 -10.75
CA GLU A 200 14.50 -2.95 -12.11
C GLU A 200 13.88 -4.32 -12.40
N GLU A 201 14.33 -5.38 -11.73
CA GLU A 201 13.81 -6.73 -11.90
C GLU A 201 12.54 -6.91 -11.05
N TYR A 202 12.58 -6.47 -9.80
CA TYR A 202 11.40 -6.47 -8.94
C TYR A 202 10.27 -5.65 -9.56
N ARG A 203 10.57 -4.50 -10.18
CA ARG A 203 9.57 -3.65 -10.84
C ARG A 203 8.90 -4.26 -12.08
N LYS A 204 9.37 -5.42 -12.55
CA LYS A 204 8.72 -6.18 -13.65
C LYS A 204 7.68 -7.17 -13.16
N LEU A 205 7.49 -7.30 -11.84
CA LEU A 205 6.46 -8.16 -11.28
C LEU A 205 5.08 -7.56 -11.57
N THR A 206 4.20 -8.35 -12.17
CA THR A 206 2.79 -8.03 -12.40
C THR A 206 1.94 -8.47 -11.21
N THR A 207 0.62 -8.25 -11.30
CA THR A 207 -0.35 -8.85 -10.37
C THR A 207 -0.13 -10.37 -10.31
N ARG A 208 0.03 -10.91 -9.10
CA ARG A 208 0.41 -12.30 -8.87
C ARG A 208 -0.01 -12.80 -7.50
N VAL A 209 -0.09 -14.12 -7.35
CA VAL A 209 -0.15 -14.79 -6.05
C VAL A 209 1.25 -14.77 -5.41
N VAL A 210 1.30 -14.46 -4.12
CA VAL A 210 2.53 -14.37 -3.33
C VAL A 210 2.40 -15.17 -2.04
N ASP A 211 3.53 -15.72 -1.58
CA ASP A 211 3.69 -16.08 -0.19
C ASP A 211 3.97 -14.82 0.64
N LEU A 212 3.50 -14.80 1.87
CA LEU A 212 3.65 -13.64 2.74
C LEU A 212 4.81 -13.79 3.72
N HIS A 213 5.47 -12.67 3.99
CA HIS A 213 6.52 -12.59 4.98
C HIS A 213 5.94 -12.82 6.40
N PRO A 214 6.67 -13.49 7.32
CA PRO A 214 6.17 -13.75 8.67
C PRO A 214 5.72 -12.50 9.45
N VAL A 215 6.38 -11.36 9.22
CA VAL A 215 5.98 -10.07 9.80
C VAL A 215 4.65 -9.58 9.25
N THR A 216 4.39 -9.76 7.96
CA THR A 216 3.11 -9.42 7.32
C THR A 216 1.98 -10.25 7.92
N LEU A 217 2.21 -11.55 8.16
CA LEU A 217 1.25 -12.41 8.86
C LEU A 217 0.99 -11.95 10.30
N ALA A 218 2.07 -11.65 11.05
CA ALA A 218 1.96 -11.18 12.43
C ALA A 218 1.25 -9.82 12.53
N GLN A 219 1.53 -8.89 11.60
CA GLN A 219 0.86 -7.61 11.53
C GLN A 219 -0.63 -7.78 11.24
N ASN A 220 -1.00 -8.55 10.22
CA ASN A 220 -2.41 -8.78 9.88
C ASN A 220 -3.17 -9.50 11.00
N ALA A 221 -2.51 -10.43 11.70
CA ALA A 221 -3.07 -11.03 12.90
C ALA A 221 -3.41 -9.96 13.94
N ARG A 222 -2.47 -9.04 14.24
CA ARG A 222 -2.67 -7.95 15.20
C ARG A 222 -3.75 -6.96 14.76
N THR A 223 -3.76 -6.52 13.51
CA THR A 223 -4.62 -5.43 13.03
C THR A 223 -6.02 -5.89 12.67
N SER A 224 -6.15 -7.10 12.12
CA SER A 224 -7.39 -7.56 11.49
C SER A 224 -7.85 -8.92 12.01
N GLY A 225 -6.93 -9.78 12.46
CA GLY A 225 -7.19 -11.11 13.00
C GLY A 225 -7.40 -11.18 14.52
N GLY A 226 -7.49 -10.05 15.23
CA GLY A 226 -7.67 -10.01 16.68
C GLY A 226 -6.54 -10.65 17.49
N GLY A 227 -5.33 -10.71 16.92
CA GLY A 227 -4.15 -11.38 17.46
C GLY A 227 -4.02 -12.85 17.09
N ASN A 228 -5.00 -13.46 16.42
CA ASN A 228 -4.95 -14.85 16.02
C ASN A 228 -4.22 -15.02 14.68
N ILE A 229 -2.95 -15.41 14.71
CA ILE A 229 -2.18 -15.62 13.47
C ILE A 229 -2.63 -16.85 12.68
N THR A 230 -3.21 -17.86 13.33
CA THR A 230 -3.55 -19.13 12.67
C THR A 230 -4.75 -19.01 11.72
N MET A 231 -5.49 -17.90 11.77
CA MET A 231 -6.60 -17.62 10.85
C MET A 231 -6.20 -16.73 9.67
N VAL A 232 -4.97 -16.21 9.66
CA VAL A 232 -4.47 -15.38 8.58
C VAL A 232 -3.95 -16.30 7.47
N PRO A 233 -4.47 -16.22 6.23
CA PRO A 233 -3.96 -17.04 5.14
C PRO A 233 -2.49 -16.74 4.84
N ASN A 234 -1.73 -17.76 4.44
CA ASN A 234 -0.29 -17.62 4.17
C ASN A 234 0.04 -16.99 2.81
N GLN A 235 -0.96 -16.91 1.93
CA GLN A 235 -0.83 -16.40 0.57
C GLN A 235 -1.89 -15.33 0.32
N ALA A 236 -1.56 -14.45 -0.62
CA ALA A 236 -2.48 -13.45 -1.15
C ALA A 236 -2.23 -13.25 -2.63
N VAL A 237 -3.22 -12.72 -3.35
CA VAL A 237 -3.02 -12.12 -4.67
C VAL A 237 -2.87 -10.62 -4.47
N THR A 238 -1.94 -10.00 -5.19
CA THR A 238 -1.65 -8.58 -5.03
C THR A 238 -1.29 -7.91 -6.35
N VAL A 239 -1.66 -6.64 -6.49
CA VAL A 239 -1.24 -5.75 -7.56
C VAL A 239 0.29 -5.69 -7.63
N GLY A 240 0.85 -5.77 -8.83
CA GLY A 240 2.30 -5.72 -9.03
C GLY A 240 2.82 -4.30 -9.26
N PRO A 241 4.15 -4.11 -9.13
CA PRO A 241 4.82 -2.89 -9.57
C PRO A 241 4.50 -2.47 -11.02
N VAL A 242 4.28 -3.41 -11.94
CA VAL A 242 3.91 -3.09 -13.33
C VAL A 242 2.62 -2.29 -13.39
N GLU A 243 1.62 -2.68 -12.62
CA GLU A 243 0.35 -1.94 -12.51
C GLU A 243 0.51 -0.68 -11.66
N THR A 244 1.28 -0.73 -10.56
CA THR A 244 1.59 0.45 -9.73
C THR A 244 2.19 1.60 -10.54
N TRP A 245 3.12 1.34 -11.47
CA TRP A 245 3.74 2.38 -12.30
C TRP A 245 2.84 2.94 -13.40
N GLN A 246 1.63 2.39 -13.58
CA GLN A 246 0.61 2.98 -14.46
C GLN A 246 -0.19 4.07 -13.74
N ALA A 247 -0.13 4.15 -12.40
CA ALA A 247 -0.75 5.22 -11.64
C ALA A 247 0.02 6.54 -11.82
N GLU A 248 -0.69 7.65 -12.01
CA GLU A 248 -0.02 8.95 -12.18
C GLU A 248 0.61 9.48 -10.88
N LYS A 249 0.11 9.02 -9.74
CA LYS A 249 0.57 9.36 -8.40
C LYS A 249 0.48 8.14 -7.50
N VAL A 250 1.51 7.92 -6.67
CA VAL A 250 1.42 7.01 -5.53
C VAL A 250 1.35 7.83 -4.25
N SER A 251 0.32 7.62 -3.44
CA SER A 251 0.04 8.39 -2.23
C SER A 251 -0.03 7.46 -1.02
N ILE A 252 0.96 7.57 -0.13
CA ILE A 252 1.12 6.69 1.02
C ILE A 252 0.69 7.41 2.29
N TRP A 253 -0.19 6.80 3.07
CA TRP A 253 -0.85 7.39 4.24
C TRP A 253 -0.41 6.70 5.53
N GLN A 254 0.10 7.50 6.47
CA GLN A 254 0.70 7.03 7.73
C GLN A 254 0.03 7.68 8.94
N ALA A 255 -1.02 7.03 9.44
CA ALA A 255 -1.74 7.45 10.66
C ALA A 255 -1.02 7.08 11.98
N GLY A 256 0.04 6.25 11.91
CA GLY A 256 0.81 5.80 13.09
C GLY A 256 0.29 4.54 13.79
N THR A 257 -0.64 3.81 13.16
CA THR A 257 -1.28 2.60 13.73
C THR A 257 -0.85 1.29 13.05
N HIS A 258 -0.47 1.38 11.77
CA HIS A 258 -0.12 0.23 10.91
C HIS A 258 1.39 0.08 10.64
N ASP A 259 2.16 1.12 10.93
CA ASP A 259 3.62 1.12 10.82
C ASP A 259 4.25 1.58 12.14
N ASN A 260 5.55 1.37 12.27
CA ASN A 260 6.35 1.77 13.43
C ASN A 260 7.20 3.02 13.17
N PRO A 261 7.66 3.72 14.22
CA PRO A 261 8.40 4.98 14.08
C PRO A 261 9.64 4.91 13.18
N LEU A 262 10.35 3.77 13.18
CA LEU A 262 11.50 3.57 12.30
C LEU A 262 11.07 3.45 10.84
N GLY A 263 10.01 2.68 10.57
CA GLY A 263 9.49 2.49 9.22
C GLY A 263 9.04 3.77 8.54
N GLN A 264 8.31 4.59 9.29
CA GLN A 264 7.84 5.90 8.85
C GLN A 264 8.97 6.78 8.33
N ARG A 265 10.16 6.64 8.91
CA ARG A 265 11.37 7.39 8.57
C ARG A 265 12.20 6.72 7.49
N LEU A 266 12.34 5.40 7.58
CA LEU A 266 13.25 4.63 6.74
C LEU A 266 12.89 4.76 5.26
N THR A 267 11.63 4.56 4.89
CA THR A 267 11.23 4.54 3.49
C THR A 267 11.19 5.93 2.89
N ALA A 268 10.74 6.95 3.64
CA ALA A 268 10.87 8.34 3.22
C ALA A 268 12.34 8.75 3.01
N PHE A 269 13.23 8.36 3.93
CA PHE A 269 14.66 8.60 3.80
C PHE A 269 15.23 7.95 2.54
N MET A 270 14.92 6.67 2.31
CA MET A 270 15.40 5.94 1.14
C MET A 270 14.87 6.55 -0.17
N ILE A 271 13.57 6.86 -0.25
CA ILE A 271 12.95 7.47 -1.43
C ILE A 271 13.57 8.85 -1.71
N SER A 272 13.70 9.69 -0.70
CA SER A 272 14.31 11.02 -0.83
C SER A 272 15.75 10.94 -1.36
N ASN A 273 16.54 9.98 -0.88
CA ASN A 273 17.93 9.78 -1.29
C ASN A 273 18.11 8.93 -2.57
N GLY A 274 17.03 8.54 -3.25
CA GLY A 274 17.11 7.75 -4.48
C GLY A 274 17.59 6.30 -4.26
N ILE A 275 17.38 5.76 -3.06
CA ILE A 275 17.79 4.40 -2.68
C ILE A 275 16.63 3.44 -2.97
N ALA A 276 16.67 2.78 -4.12
CA ALA A 276 15.73 1.71 -4.47
C ALA A 276 16.33 0.33 -4.13
N ASP A 277 15.77 -0.39 -3.15
CA ASP A 277 16.25 -1.70 -2.70
C ASP A 277 15.07 -2.63 -2.45
N SER A 278 15.00 -3.78 -3.12
CA SER A 278 13.84 -4.67 -3.03
C SER A 278 13.74 -5.44 -1.70
N ALA A 279 14.74 -5.36 -0.82
CA ALA A 279 14.56 -5.81 0.57
C ALA A 279 13.68 -4.84 1.40
N VAL A 280 13.43 -3.64 0.87
CA VAL A 280 12.49 -2.64 1.39
C VAL A 280 11.61 -2.20 0.22
N PRO A 281 10.63 -3.00 -0.21
CA PRO A 281 9.88 -2.75 -1.44
C PRO A 281 9.33 -1.33 -1.59
N MET A 282 8.80 -0.72 -0.52
CA MET A 282 8.32 0.67 -0.58
C MET A 282 9.40 1.66 -1.07
N SER A 283 10.69 1.39 -0.80
CA SER A 283 11.80 2.22 -1.28
C SER A 283 11.92 2.24 -2.81
N LEU A 284 11.38 1.25 -3.52
CA LEU A 284 11.35 1.22 -4.99
C LEU A 284 10.57 2.40 -5.57
N LEU A 285 9.66 3.01 -4.81
CA LEU A 285 8.97 4.24 -5.20
C LEU A 285 9.92 5.43 -5.38
N ALA A 286 11.20 5.32 -4.98
CA ALA A 286 12.26 6.27 -5.37
C ALA A 286 12.32 6.52 -6.89
N ASP A 287 11.94 5.50 -7.67
CA ASP A 287 11.92 5.49 -9.13
C ASP A 287 10.55 5.82 -9.75
N HIS A 288 9.53 6.14 -8.93
CA HIS A 288 8.22 6.59 -9.40
C HIS A 288 8.24 8.12 -9.61
N PRO A 289 7.66 8.66 -10.70
CA PRO A 289 7.79 10.08 -11.04
C PRO A 289 7.04 11.02 -10.09
N ASN A 290 6.07 10.52 -9.34
CA ASN A 290 5.20 11.32 -8.48
C ASN A 290 4.73 10.52 -7.25
N VAL A 291 5.38 10.75 -6.12
CA VAL A 291 5.08 10.07 -4.85
C VAL A 291 4.77 11.11 -3.79
N GLN A 292 3.77 10.84 -2.96
CA GLN A 292 3.45 11.66 -1.80
C GLN A 292 3.34 10.79 -0.55
N PHE A 293 4.05 11.15 0.51
CA PHE A 293 3.88 10.55 1.82
C PHE A 293 3.14 11.53 2.73
N ASN A 294 2.05 11.05 3.30
CA ASN A 294 1.14 11.79 4.17
C ASN A 294 1.28 11.26 5.60
N TYR A 295 1.50 12.15 6.56
CA TYR A 295 1.68 11.78 7.96
C TYR A 295 0.69 12.51 8.85
N PHE A 296 0.03 11.78 9.73
CA PHE A 296 -0.55 12.39 10.92
C PHE A 296 0.58 12.67 11.92
N THR A 297 0.77 13.94 12.29
CA THR A 297 1.90 14.35 13.15
C THR A 297 1.86 13.67 14.52
N GLY A 298 0.66 13.48 15.09
CA GLY A 298 0.50 12.73 16.35
C GLY A 298 0.78 11.23 16.24
N GLY A 299 0.85 10.69 15.01
CA GLY A 299 1.22 9.30 14.71
C GLY A 299 2.72 9.10 14.49
N LEU A 300 3.52 10.17 14.45
CA LEU A 300 4.97 10.11 14.37
C LEU A 300 5.57 9.80 15.73
N GLY A 301 5.79 8.51 16.02
CA GLY A 301 6.43 8.10 17.28
C GLY A 301 7.94 8.39 17.32
N SER A 302 8.60 7.94 18.39
CA SER A 302 10.05 8.09 18.60
C SER A 302 10.80 6.80 18.29
N CYS A 303 12.02 6.92 17.77
CA CYS A 303 12.97 5.80 17.65
C CYS A 303 13.85 5.65 18.91
N ALA A 304 13.59 6.41 19.97
CA ALA A 304 14.30 6.28 21.24
C ALA A 304 14.07 4.90 21.86
N VAL A 305 15.11 4.33 22.44
CA VAL A 305 15.01 3.06 23.18
C VAL A 305 14.50 3.37 24.57
N GLU A 306 13.34 2.84 24.91
CA GLU A 306 12.76 2.89 26.24
C GLU A 306 12.67 1.46 26.80
N MET A 307 13.06 1.27 28.06
CA MET A 307 12.87 -0.01 28.76
C MET A 307 11.60 0.10 29.60
N HIS A 308 10.65 -0.80 29.40
CA HIS A 308 9.40 -0.92 30.17
C HIS A 308 9.56 -1.88 31.34
#